data_AF-A0A7S2UFC5-F1
#
_entry.id   AF-A0A7S2UFC5-F1
#
_cell.length_a   1.000
_cell.length_b   1.000
_cell.length_c   1.000
_cell.angle_alpha   90.00
_cell.angle_beta   90.00
_cell.angle_gamma   90.00
#
_symmetry.space_group_name_H-M   'P 1'
#
loop_
_entity.id
_entity.type
_entity.pdbx_description
1 polymer ?
#
loop_
_entity_poly.entity_id
_entity_poly.type
_entity_poly.pdbx_seq_one_letter_code
_entity_poly.pdbx_strand_id
1 'polypeptide(L)'
;MKGSPNAVAHPDDDLYDGDHGRYVLQNSPGIGNMKMLSFVKVMYDITDNVMKIPDESRMDDFISISGTKMRLLARNGAVPCSKTDIPTDLVEANCIPSGFMVPKGWQGVVDYYKNVDDTERWTPWSRPLVEAPADRHTQFKGKFGSNSFELKHTQYDSFWHDIPLRPSGKGEEIINLVTEIPMYVTAKMEVSKELPGNPIAQDKNKDGSPRYYTYGTPFFNYGLIPQTWEDPSLISPQGNGGDNDPLDVMEVGSDALLMGSITPCRVLGSLELIDEGETDHKIICISLTDKDANRIMTMEDLERIKPGHLDKLVDWLKRYKTSDGKGENALAQETPTTRTQALEIIEETHQRWRQLCKSDSFVKGTDGFSLDSPSCRG
;
A
#
# COMPACT_ATOMS: atom_id res chain seq x y z
N MET A 1 -15.11 11.84 2.39
CA MET A 1 -14.81 12.88 1.37
C MET A 1 -14.55 14.19 2.10
N LYS A 2 -13.36 14.79 1.95
CA LYS A 2 -13.14 16.21 2.27
C LYS A 2 -14.02 17.02 1.30
N GLY A 3 -14.88 17.92 1.80
CA GLY A 3 -15.69 18.80 0.96
C GLY A 3 -17.21 18.79 1.16
N SER A 4 -17.75 18.23 2.25
CA SER A 4 -19.14 18.52 2.60
C SER A 4 -19.27 19.98 3.06
N PRO A 5 -20.25 20.76 2.58
CA PRO A 5 -20.50 22.13 3.06
C PRO A 5 -20.89 22.20 4.54
N ASN A 6 -21.16 21.05 5.19
CA ASN A 6 -21.44 20.94 6.63
C ASN A 6 -20.20 20.55 7.45
N ALA A 7 -19.04 20.31 6.82
CA ALA A 7 -17.80 19.99 7.51
C ALA A 7 -17.01 21.27 7.80
N VAL A 8 -17.46 22.03 8.80
CA VAL A 8 -16.72 23.20 9.32
C VAL A 8 -15.86 22.71 10.48
N ALA A 9 -14.54 22.67 10.28
CA ALA A 9 -13.61 22.40 11.38
C ALA A 9 -13.54 23.65 12.28
N HIS A 10 -14.20 23.61 13.43
CA HIS A 10 -14.02 24.61 14.48
C HIS A 10 -12.90 24.17 15.44
N PRO A 11 -12.05 25.08 15.94
CA PRO A 11 -10.94 24.74 16.85
C PRO A 11 -11.37 24.05 18.15
N ASP A 12 -12.61 24.32 18.59
CA ASP A 12 -13.18 23.86 19.86
C ASP A 12 -14.27 22.78 19.70
N ASP A 13 -14.61 22.41 18.46
CA ASP A 13 -15.63 21.39 18.15
C ASP A 13 -15.01 20.11 17.59
N ASP A 14 -15.74 19.00 17.74
CA ASP A 14 -15.34 17.72 17.14
C ASP A 14 -15.15 17.86 15.62
N LEU A 15 -14.11 17.18 15.11
CA LEU A 15 -13.63 17.29 13.72
C LEU A 15 -14.69 17.03 12.62
N TYR A 16 -15.87 16.52 12.98
CA TYR A 16 -16.96 16.18 12.08
C TYR A 16 -18.32 16.39 12.76
N ASP A 17 -19.31 16.86 11.98
CA ASP A 17 -20.73 16.76 12.33
C ASP A 17 -21.08 15.31 12.70
N GLY A 18 -21.87 15.10 13.77
CA GLY A 18 -22.19 13.78 14.30
C GLY A 18 -22.83 12.81 13.29
N ASP A 19 -23.50 13.34 12.27
CA ASP A 19 -24.11 12.56 11.19
C ASP A 19 -23.19 12.39 9.97
N HIS A 20 -22.00 12.99 9.94
CA HIS A 20 -21.06 12.89 8.81
C HIS A 20 -20.69 11.44 8.49
N GLY A 21 -20.41 10.63 9.51
CA GLY A 21 -20.11 9.21 9.34
C GLY A 21 -21.28 8.44 8.71
N ARG A 22 -22.52 8.79 9.08
CA ARG A 22 -23.74 8.21 8.50
C ARG A 22 -23.82 8.53 7.00
N TYR A 23 -23.62 9.79 6.61
CA TYR A 23 -23.66 10.18 5.20
C TYR A 23 -22.57 9.52 4.36
N VAL A 24 -21.34 9.42 4.88
CA VAL A 24 -20.23 8.75 4.16
C VAL A 24 -20.54 7.28 3.93
N LEU A 25 -21.05 6.59 4.95
CA LEU A 25 -21.32 5.17 4.84
C LEU A 25 -22.59 4.88 4.00
N GLN A 26 -23.63 5.72 4.06
CA GLN A 26 -24.84 5.61 3.23
C GLN A 26 -24.55 5.73 1.72
N ASN A 27 -23.49 6.46 1.35
CA ASN A 27 -23.04 6.57 -0.04
C ASN A 27 -22.02 5.49 -0.43
N SER A 28 -21.69 4.55 0.47
CA SER A 28 -20.73 3.48 0.19
C SER A 28 -21.37 2.39 -0.69
N PRO A 29 -20.76 2.02 -1.83
CA PRO A 29 -21.34 1.10 -2.82
C PRO A 29 -21.55 -0.34 -2.32
N GLY A 30 -21.24 -0.66 -1.06
CA GLY A 30 -21.42 -1.98 -0.43
C GLY A 30 -22.55 -2.08 0.61
N ILE A 31 -23.37 -1.04 0.83
CA ILE A 31 -24.32 -1.04 1.95
C ILE A 31 -25.52 -2.00 1.76
N GLY A 32 -25.87 -2.32 0.52
CA GLY A 32 -26.97 -3.25 0.19
C GLY A 32 -28.27 -2.93 0.95
N ASN A 33 -28.76 -3.90 1.73
CA ASN A 33 -29.96 -3.76 2.58
C ASN A 33 -29.64 -3.37 4.04
N MET A 34 -28.41 -2.99 4.39
CA MET A 34 -28.06 -2.61 5.76
C MET A 34 -28.76 -1.31 6.15
N LYS A 35 -29.56 -1.35 7.22
CA LYS A 35 -30.16 -0.17 7.83
C LYS A 35 -29.22 0.41 8.87
N MET A 36 -28.77 1.64 8.65
CA MET A 36 -28.11 2.42 9.70
C MET A 36 -29.15 2.93 10.69
N LEU A 37 -28.99 2.53 11.95
CA LEU A 37 -29.79 3.07 13.05
C LEU A 37 -29.21 4.43 13.44
N SER A 38 -30.08 5.44 13.54
CA SER A 38 -29.71 6.73 14.15
C SER A 38 -29.43 6.51 15.63
N PHE A 39 -28.34 7.08 16.13
CA PHE A 39 -28.08 7.18 17.56
C PHE A 39 -28.51 8.56 18.06
N VAL A 40 -29.09 8.61 19.25
CA VAL A 40 -29.38 9.88 19.94
C VAL A 40 -28.09 10.34 20.63
N LYS A 41 -27.80 11.64 20.62
CA LYS A 41 -26.67 12.20 21.36
C LYS A 41 -26.89 11.94 22.86
N VAL A 42 -25.94 11.24 23.49
CA VAL A 42 -25.93 11.00 24.93
C VAL A 42 -24.76 11.74 25.57
N MET A 43 -24.96 12.22 26.79
CA MET A 43 -23.96 12.91 27.62
C MET A 43 -23.78 12.14 28.94
N TYR A 44 -22.64 12.35 29.58
CA TYR A 44 -22.34 11.71 30.85
C TYR A 44 -23.00 12.48 32.00
N ASP A 45 -23.89 11.83 32.74
CA ASP A 45 -24.58 12.40 33.91
C ASP A 45 -23.71 12.23 35.16
N ILE A 46 -23.25 13.33 35.76
CA ILE A 46 -22.35 13.28 36.93
C ILE A 46 -23.06 12.87 38.22
N THR A 47 -24.40 12.93 38.24
CA THR A 47 -25.19 12.62 39.45
C THR A 47 -25.22 11.12 39.74
N ASP A 48 -25.21 10.29 38.70
CA ASP A 48 -25.25 8.84 38.84
C ASP A 48 -24.24 8.07 37.98
N ASN A 49 -23.35 8.78 37.28
CA ASN A 49 -22.22 8.24 36.55
C ASN A 49 -22.58 7.38 35.33
N VAL A 50 -23.63 7.76 34.58
CA VAL A 50 -24.13 7.00 33.42
C VAL A 50 -24.30 7.89 32.18
N MET A 51 -24.07 7.30 31.00
CA MET A 51 -24.38 7.96 29.71
C MET A 51 -25.90 7.96 29.46
N LYS A 52 -26.50 9.14 29.29
CA LYS A 52 -27.95 9.29 29.05
C LYS A 52 -28.25 10.41 28.07
N ILE A 53 -29.48 10.47 27.58
CA ILE A 53 -29.99 11.64 26.87
C ILE A 53 -30.00 12.81 27.88
N PRO A 54 -29.41 13.97 27.56
CA PRO A 54 -29.33 15.09 28.49
C PRO A 54 -30.73 15.65 28.81
N ASP A 55 -30.92 16.02 30.07
CA ASP A 55 -32.14 16.70 30.54
C ASP A 55 -31.91 18.21 30.49
N GLU A 56 -32.66 18.89 29.62
CA GLU A 56 -32.57 20.34 29.39
C GLU A 56 -32.78 21.17 30.66
N SER A 57 -33.50 20.64 31.66
CA SER A 57 -33.75 21.34 32.92
C SER A 57 -32.55 21.36 33.87
N ARG A 58 -31.55 20.50 33.66
CA ARG A 58 -30.36 20.33 34.51
C ARG A 58 -29.10 20.08 33.69
N MET A 59 -28.94 20.83 32.60
CA MET A 59 -27.84 20.66 31.65
C MET A 59 -26.45 20.73 32.30
N ASP A 60 -26.30 21.47 33.40
CA ASP A 60 -25.03 21.60 34.14
C ASP A 60 -24.55 20.27 34.77
N ASP A 61 -25.45 19.30 34.97
CA ASP A 61 -25.11 17.95 35.46
C ASP A 61 -24.53 17.04 34.36
N PHE A 62 -24.53 17.50 33.11
CA PHE A 62 -24.16 16.69 31.95
C PHE A 62 -22.84 17.14 31.34
N ILE A 63 -21.91 16.19 31.23
CA ILE A 63 -20.62 16.42 30.57
C ILE A 63 -20.65 15.85 29.14
N SER A 64 -20.27 16.69 28.18
CA SER A 64 -20.02 16.24 26.80
C SER A 64 -18.72 15.43 26.75
N ILE A 65 -18.85 14.14 26.44
CA ILE A 65 -17.75 13.21 26.24
C ILE A 65 -17.58 12.97 24.76
N SER A 66 -16.59 13.63 24.16
CA SER A 66 -16.27 13.43 22.76
C SER A 66 -15.03 12.55 22.56
N GLY A 67 -14.94 11.94 21.38
CA GLY A 67 -13.75 11.20 20.99
C GLY A 67 -12.49 12.07 21.02
N THR A 68 -12.59 13.34 20.61
CA THR A 68 -11.46 14.29 20.63
C THR A 68 -10.97 14.54 22.06
N LYS A 69 -11.89 14.81 22.99
CA LYS A 69 -11.57 15.02 24.41
C LYS A 69 -10.93 13.78 25.03
N MET A 70 -11.47 12.59 24.77
CA MET A 70 -10.93 11.34 25.32
C MET A 70 -9.55 11.01 24.77
N ARG A 71 -9.28 11.26 23.48
CA ARG A 71 -7.94 11.09 22.91
C ARG A 71 -6.91 12.03 23.53
N LEU A 72 -7.28 13.28 23.80
CA LEU A 72 -6.42 14.25 24.48
C LEU A 72 -6.08 13.79 25.90
N LEU A 73 -7.09 13.39 26.68
CA LEU A 73 -6.91 12.86 28.02
C LEU A 73 -6.04 11.59 28.03
N ALA A 74 -6.23 10.70 27.06
CA ALA A 74 -5.39 9.50 26.93
C ALA A 74 -3.92 9.84 26.67
N ARG A 75 -3.63 10.80 25.76
CA ARG A 75 -2.27 11.31 25.51
C ARG A 75 -1.65 11.91 26.78
N ASN A 76 -2.43 12.66 27.54
CA ASN A 76 -2.00 13.25 28.81
C ASN A 76 -1.88 12.22 29.95
N GLY A 77 -2.28 10.96 29.72
CA GLY A 77 -2.24 9.90 30.73
C GLY A 77 -3.23 10.09 31.86
N ALA A 78 -4.39 10.67 31.57
CA ALA A 78 -5.46 10.89 32.53
C ALA A 78 -5.83 9.61 33.28
N VAL A 79 -6.24 9.75 34.54
CA VAL A 79 -6.74 8.66 35.38
C VAL A 79 -8.22 8.85 35.68
N PRO A 80 -8.95 7.82 36.15
CA PRO A 80 -10.34 8.02 36.55
C PRO A 80 -10.49 9.10 37.65
N CYS A 81 -11.45 10.01 37.46
CA CYS A 81 -11.85 10.99 38.46
C CYS A 81 -12.47 10.30 39.68
N SER A 82 -12.63 11.04 40.79
CA SER A 82 -13.44 10.59 41.94
C SER A 82 -14.84 10.17 41.51
N LYS A 83 -15.43 9.18 42.19
CA LYS A 83 -16.81 8.73 41.91
C LYS A 83 -17.87 9.73 42.35
N THR A 84 -17.52 10.64 43.26
CA THR A 84 -18.46 11.54 43.94
C THR A 84 -18.20 13.01 43.67
N ASP A 85 -17.10 13.33 42.98
CA ASP A 85 -16.67 14.69 42.70
C ASP A 85 -16.01 14.72 41.32
N ILE A 86 -16.85 14.76 40.29
CA ILE A 86 -16.40 14.76 38.89
C ILE A 86 -16.37 16.21 38.43
N PRO A 87 -15.19 16.73 38.03
CA PRO A 87 -15.08 18.10 37.52
C PRO A 87 -15.78 18.22 36.16
N THR A 88 -16.42 19.36 35.93
CA THR A 88 -17.04 19.69 34.65
C THR A 88 -16.02 19.86 33.53
N ASP A 89 -14.85 20.46 33.82
CA ASP A 89 -13.70 20.48 32.93
C ASP A 89 -12.75 19.30 33.19
N LEU A 90 -13.01 18.21 32.48
CA LEU A 90 -12.19 17.00 32.54
C LEU A 90 -10.77 17.20 32.01
N VAL A 91 -10.58 18.09 31.03
CA VAL A 91 -9.28 18.31 30.39
C VAL A 91 -8.35 19.05 31.33
N GLU A 92 -8.85 20.11 31.98
CA GLU A 92 -8.12 20.83 33.01
C GLU A 92 -7.76 19.90 34.19
N ALA A 93 -8.71 19.09 34.64
CA ALA A 93 -8.49 18.14 35.73
C ALA A 93 -7.64 16.91 35.34
N ASN A 94 -7.37 16.72 34.04
CA ASN A 94 -6.71 15.55 33.46
C ASN A 94 -7.24 14.21 34.00
N CYS A 95 -8.56 14.06 34.04
CA CYS A 95 -9.19 12.83 34.53
C CYS A 95 -10.37 12.42 33.63
N ILE A 96 -10.70 11.12 33.62
CA ILE A 96 -11.87 10.60 32.90
C ILE A 96 -13.02 10.29 33.88
N PRO A 97 -14.30 10.45 33.48
CA PRO A 97 -15.41 10.18 34.36
C PRO A 97 -15.41 8.74 34.88
N SER A 98 -15.76 8.59 36.16
CA SER A 98 -15.76 7.30 36.83
C SER A 98 -16.78 6.34 36.22
N GLY A 99 -16.35 5.21 35.66
CA GLY A 99 -17.26 4.24 35.03
C GLY A 99 -17.45 4.45 33.52
N PHE A 100 -16.82 5.46 32.93
CA PHE A 100 -16.75 5.64 31.48
C PHE A 100 -16.18 4.41 30.76
N MET A 101 -15.10 3.82 31.31
CA MET A 101 -14.45 2.64 30.76
C MET A 101 -13.85 1.80 31.90
N VAL A 102 -13.75 0.48 31.71
CA VAL A 102 -13.04 -0.38 32.65
C VAL A 102 -11.57 0.04 32.76
N PRO A 103 -10.95 0.07 33.96
CA PRO A 103 -9.60 0.61 34.14
C PRO A 103 -8.53 0.00 33.23
N LYS A 104 -8.57 -1.32 33.03
CA LYS A 104 -7.64 -2.03 32.13
C LYS A 104 -7.82 -1.60 30.66
N GLY A 105 -9.05 -1.35 30.23
CA GLY A 105 -9.35 -0.84 28.89
C GLY A 105 -8.78 0.56 28.70
N TRP A 106 -8.98 1.44 29.68
CA TRP A 106 -8.45 2.80 29.65
C TRP A 106 -6.91 2.81 29.64
N GLN A 107 -6.26 1.95 30.43
CA GLN A 107 -4.81 1.80 30.39
C GLN A 107 -4.30 1.44 28.99
N GLY A 108 -5.00 0.55 28.26
CA GLY A 108 -4.66 0.24 26.88
C GLY A 108 -4.80 1.43 25.93
N VAL A 109 -5.85 2.25 26.10
CA VAL A 109 -6.05 3.48 25.33
C VAL A 109 -4.95 4.51 25.62
N VAL A 110 -4.58 4.70 26.89
CA VAL A 110 -3.46 5.56 27.31
C VAL A 110 -2.13 5.07 26.73
N ASP A 111 -1.84 3.77 26.83
CA ASP A 111 -0.63 3.16 26.29
C ASP A 111 -0.53 3.34 24.78
N TYR A 112 -1.63 3.16 24.04
CA TYR A 112 -1.69 3.47 22.61
C TYR A 112 -1.41 4.95 22.33
N TYR A 113 -2.15 5.87 22.94
CA TYR A 113 -2.04 7.30 22.59
C TYR A 113 -0.73 7.95 23.04
N LYS A 114 -0.08 7.43 24.08
CA LYS A 114 1.26 7.87 24.50
C LYS A 114 2.38 7.34 23.61
N ASN A 115 2.16 6.19 22.97
CA ASN A 115 3.15 5.52 22.14
C ASN A 115 2.67 5.41 20.69
N VAL A 116 1.80 6.31 20.23
CA VAL A 116 1.18 6.20 18.89
C VAL A 116 2.21 6.31 17.76
N ASP A 117 3.37 6.91 18.05
CA ASP A 117 4.50 7.04 17.14
C ASP A 117 5.39 5.77 17.09
N ASP A 118 5.19 4.81 18.01
CA ASP A 118 5.82 3.48 17.96
C ASP A 118 5.10 2.63 16.91
N THR A 119 5.46 2.87 15.65
CA THR A 119 4.83 2.22 14.48
C THR A 119 5.13 0.72 14.35
N GLU A 120 6.10 0.19 15.12
CA GLU A 120 6.35 -1.25 15.21
C GLU A 120 5.32 -1.93 16.12
N ARG A 121 5.00 -1.28 17.25
CA ARG A 121 4.05 -1.79 18.24
C ARG A 121 2.60 -1.47 17.87
N TRP A 122 2.35 -0.26 17.37
CA TRP A 122 1.02 0.28 17.12
C TRP A 122 0.85 0.68 15.66
N THR A 123 0.06 -0.12 14.95
CA THR A 123 -0.29 0.20 13.57
C THR A 123 -1.55 1.07 13.54
N PRO A 124 -1.48 2.31 13.00
CA PRO A 124 -2.53 3.33 13.15
C PRO A 124 -3.85 3.03 12.41
N TRP A 125 -3.89 1.93 11.66
CA TRP A 125 -5.05 1.48 10.90
C TRP A 125 -5.28 -0.01 11.19
N SER A 126 -6.52 -0.48 11.07
CA SER A 126 -6.84 -1.90 11.13
C SER A 126 -6.10 -2.64 10.01
N ARG A 127 -4.92 -3.17 10.31
CA ARG A 127 -4.15 -4.02 9.42
C ARG A 127 -4.58 -5.46 9.65
N PRO A 128 -5.02 -6.19 8.62
CA PRO A 128 -5.27 -7.61 8.78
C PRO A 128 -3.94 -8.26 9.18
N LEU A 129 -3.93 -8.93 10.34
CA LEU A 129 -2.77 -9.70 10.78
C LEU A 129 -2.78 -11.01 9.99
N VAL A 130 -2.23 -10.97 8.78
CA VAL A 130 -2.17 -12.09 7.86
C VAL A 130 -0.74 -12.61 7.78
N GLU A 131 -0.62 -13.93 7.64
CA GLU A 131 0.65 -14.53 7.25
C GLU A 131 1.05 -14.01 5.86
N ALA A 132 2.35 -13.87 5.62
CA ALA A 132 2.83 -13.51 4.29
C ALA A 132 2.40 -14.60 3.30
N PRO A 133 1.72 -14.27 2.19
CA PRO A 133 1.40 -15.21 1.11
C PRO A 133 2.67 -15.55 0.32
N ALA A 134 3.65 -16.14 0.98
CA ALA A 134 5.01 -16.39 0.48
C ALA A 134 5.09 -17.73 -0.27
N ASP A 135 5.90 -17.77 -1.34
CA ASP A 135 6.16 -19.00 -2.09
C ASP A 135 6.97 -20.00 -1.25
N ARG A 136 6.73 -21.29 -1.46
CA ARG A 136 7.39 -22.39 -0.73
C ARG A 136 8.91 -22.42 -0.89
N HIS A 137 9.45 -21.81 -1.95
CA HIS A 137 10.88 -21.70 -2.21
C HIS A 137 11.48 -20.42 -1.60
N THR A 138 10.80 -19.81 -0.64
CA THR A 138 11.24 -18.59 0.04
C THR A 138 11.35 -18.80 1.55
N GLN A 139 12.13 -17.93 2.19
CA GLN A 139 12.22 -17.82 3.63
C GLN A 139 12.15 -16.34 4.00
N PHE A 140 11.45 -16.00 5.07
CA PHE A 140 11.35 -14.62 5.53
C PHE A 140 11.68 -14.48 7.02
N LYS A 141 12.14 -13.30 7.39
CA LYS A 141 12.29 -12.86 8.79
C LYS A 141 11.42 -11.64 9.03
N GLY A 142 11.19 -11.32 10.31
CA GLY A 142 10.35 -10.21 10.72
C GLY A 142 8.86 -10.48 10.50
N LYS A 143 8.06 -9.42 10.62
CA LYS A 143 6.59 -9.51 10.57
C LYS A 143 6.07 -8.87 9.29
N PHE A 144 5.29 -9.63 8.52
CA PHE A 144 4.64 -9.10 7.31
C PHE A 144 3.84 -7.84 7.62
N GLY A 145 3.95 -6.83 6.77
CA GLY A 145 3.33 -5.54 6.99
C GLY A 145 4.09 -4.61 7.95
N SER A 146 5.36 -4.91 8.25
CA SER A 146 6.26 -4.08 9.06
C SER A 146 7.62 -3.88 8.37
N ASN A 147 8.37 -2.86 8.81
CA ASN A 147 9.72 -2.55 8.32
C ASN A 147 10.77 -3.64 8.60
N SER A 148 10.45 -4.60 9.47
CA SER A 148 11.34 -5.72 9.81
C SER A 148 11.26 -6.87 8.80
N PHE A 149 10.26 -6.85 7.90
CA PHE A 149 10.02 -7.94 6.97
C PHE A 149 11.03 -7.93 5.83
N GLU A 150 11.71 -9.07 5.67
CA GLU A 150 12.56 -9.35 4.51
C GLU A 150 12.32 -10.79 4.08
N LEU A 151 12.04 -10.99 2.79
CA LEU A 151 11.84 -12.29 2.16
C LEU A 151 12.96 -12.56 1.16
N LYS A 152 13.54 -13.77 1.21
CA LYS A 152 14.64 -14.24 0.36
C LYS A 152 14.26 -15.54 -0.34
N HIS A 153 14.80 -15.75 -1.54
CA HIS A 153 14.68 -17.04 -2.22
C HIS A 153 15.62 -18.06 -1.55
N THR A 154 15.27 -19.35 -1.62
CA THR A 154 16.05 -20.45 -1.02
C THR A 154 17.06 -21.05 -1.99
N GLN A 155 16.94 -20.76 -3.28
CA GLN A 155 17.80 -21.31 -4.35
C GLN A 155 18.59 -20.26 -5.12
N TYR A 156 18.26 -18.97 -4.96
CA TYR A 156 18.92 -17.85 -5.63
C TYR A 156 19.31 -16.85 -4.55
N ASP A 157 20.50 -16.26 -4.65
CA ASP A 157 20.98 -15.33 -3.64
C ASP A 157 20.32 -13.95 -3.82
N SER A 158 20.08 -13.55 -5.07
CA SER A 158 19.37 -12.32 -5.45
C SER A 158 18.14 -12.58 -6.31
N PHE A 159 17.01 -11.98 -5.91
CA PHE A 159 15.80 -11.93 -6.75
C PHE A 159 16.00 -11.14 -8.04
N TRP A 160 16.83 -10.10 -7.99
CA TRP A 160 17.06 -9.23 -9.15
C TRP A 160 18.11 -9.81 -10.10
N HIS A 161 19.21 -10.33 -9.57
CA HIS A 161 20.40 -10.61 -10.38
C HIS A 161 20.55 -12.07 -10.82
N ASP A 162 20.18 -13.03 -9.97
CA ASP A 162 20.47 -14.45 -10.24
C ASP A 162 19.36 -15.20 -10.97
N ILE A 163 18.14 -14.69 -10.91
CA ILE A 163 17.02 -15.30 -11.60
C ILE A 163 17.14 -14.96 -13.09
N PRO A 164 17.16 -15.95 -13.99
CA PRO A 164 17.23 -15.67 -15.42
C PRO A 164 16.03 -14.85 -15.90
N LEU A 165 16.26 -13.85 -16.76
CA LEU A 165 15.19 -13.07 -17.39
C LEU A 165 14.14 -13.96 -18.06
N ARG A 166 14.58 -15.03 -18.74
CA ARG A 166 13.71 -15.98 -19.44
C ARG A 166 13.87 -17.41 -18.90
N PRO A 167 12.76 -18.17 -18.80
CA PRO A 167 12.83 -19.59 -18.49
C PRO A 167 13.48 -20.37 -19.64
N SER A 168 14.27 -21.39 -19.29
CA SER A 168 14.96 -22.23 -20.28
C SER A 168 13.98 -22.99 -21.18
N GLY A 169 14.27 -23.04 -22.48
CA GLY A 169 13.47 -23.77 -23.48
C GLY A 169 12.13 -23.13 -23.84
N LYS A 170 11.91 -21.84 -23.52
CA LYS A 170 10.73 -21.08 -23.93
C LYS A 170 11.07 -20.02 -24.98
N GLY A 171 10.05 -19.54 -25.69
CA GLY A 171 10.19 -18.47 -26.68
C GLY A 171 10.57 -17.13 -26.06
N GLU A 172 11.06 -16.20 -26.88
CA GLU A 172 11.52 -14.88 -26.45
C GLU A 172 10.41 -14.03 -25.83
N GLU A 173 9.15 -14.32 -26.19
CA GLU A 173 7.96 -13.68 -25.65
C GLU A 173 7.61 -14.11 -24.21
N ILE A 174 8.33 -15.09 -23.67
CA ILE A 174 8.15 -15.61 -22.32
C ILE A 174 9.26 -15.10 -21.40
N ILE A 175 8.87 -14.43 -20.33
CA ILE A 175 9.76 -13.92 -19.28
C ILE A 175 9.47 -14.61 -17.95
N ASN A 176 10.43 -14.59 -17.03
CA ASN A 176 10.18 -14.91 -15.63
C ASN A 176 9.71 -13.65 -14.91
N LEU A 177 8.55 -13.72 -14.26
CA LEU A 177 8.08 -12.72 -13.31
C LEU A 177 8.51 -13.13 -11.91
N VAL A 178 9.14 -12.23 -11.16
CA VAL A 178 9.27 -12.36 -9.70
C VAL A 178 8.12 -11.60 -9.06
N THR A 179 7.16 -12.29 -8.45
CA THR A 179 5.99 -11.63 -7.83
C THR A 179 6.38 -10.95 -6.51
N GLU A 180 6.17 -9.65 -6.40
CA GLU A 180 6.43 -8.87 -5.19
C GLU A 180 5.15 -8.63 -4.40
N ILE A 181 4.07 -8.23 -5.09
CA ILE A 181 2.77 -7.94 -4.48
C ILE A 181 1.73 -8.85 -5.13
N PRO A 182 1.31 -9.92 -4.42
CA PRO A 182 0.19 -10.73 -4.85
C PRO A 182 -1.08 -9.91 -5.10
N MET A 183 -1.90 -10.39 -6.05
CA MET A 183 -3.22 -9.83 -6.27
C MET A 183 -3.99 -9.77 -4.95
N TYR A 184 -4.70 -8.65 -4.76
CA TYR A 184 -5.46 -8.32 -3.57
C TYR A 184 -4.66 -8.00 -2.29
N VAL A 185 -3.34 -7.84 -2.39
CA VAL A 185 -2.49 -7.37 -1.27
C VAL A 185 -2.16 -5.89 -1.44
N THR A 186 -2.27 -5.10 -0.36
CA THR A 186 -1.98 -3.65 -0.39
C THR A 186 -0.64 -3.26 0.20
N ALA A 187 0.05 -4.15 0.92
CA ALA A 187 1.41 -3.86 1.39
C ALA A 187 2.32 -3.64 0.18
N LYS A 188 2.94 -2.47 0.07
CA LYS A 188 3.84 -2.17 -1.05
C LYS A 188 5.16 -2.88 -0.78
N MET A 189 5.32 -4.05 -1.39
CA MET A 189 6.51 -4.87 -1.32
C MET A 189 7.32 -4.67 -2.59
N GLU A 190 8.64 -4.65 -2.45
CA GLU A 190 9.57 -4.50 -3.56
C GLU A 190 10.93 -5.12 -3.21
N VAL A 191 11.70 -5.51 -4.21
CA VAL A 191 13.10 -5.88 -4.00
C VAL A 191 13.89 -4.68 -3.51
N SER A 192 14.70 -4.90 -2.47
CA SER A 192 15.62 -3.87 -2.01
C SER A 192 16.86 -3.82 -2.92
N LYS A 193 17.08 -2.70 -3.59
CA LYS A 193 18.29 -2.49 -4.41
C LYS A 193 19.56 -2.44 -3.56
N GLU A 194 19.45 -2.00 -2.31
CA GLU A 194 20.59 -1.73 -1.42
C GLU A 194 20.97 -2.91 -0.51
N LEU A 195 20.00 -3.74 -0.12
CA LEU A 195 20.27 -4.83 0.82
C LEU A 195 20.94 -6.04 0.12
N PRO A 196 21.93 -6.69 0.78
CA PRO A 196 22.56 -7.89 0.24
C PRO A 196 21.59 -9.02 -0.11
N GLY A 197 21.65 -9.44 -1.37
CA GLY A 197 20.78 -10.46 -1.96
C GLY A 197 19.40 -9.95 -2.37
N ASN A 198 19.21 -8.63 -2.45
CA ASN A 198 18.00 -7.96 -2.92
C ASN A 198 16.69 -8.61 -2.41
N PRO A 199 16.52 -8.78 -1.09
CA PRO A 199 15.31 -9.36 -0.52
C PRO A 199 14.10 -8.51 -0.89
N ILE A 200 12.94 -9.16 -1.00
CA ILE A 200 11.65 -8.45 -1.04
C ILE A 200 11.39 -7.90 0.36
N ALA A 201 11.24 -6.59 0.47
CA ALA A 201 10.98 -5.85 1.71
C ALA A 201 9.81 -4.87 1.49
N GLN A 202 9.26 -4.32 2.57
CA GLN A 202 8.19 -3.34 2.46
C GLN A 202 8.76 -1.92 2.28
N ASP A 203 8.26 -1.20 1.28
CA ASP A 203 8.54 0.22 1.07
C ASP A 203 8.08 1.05 2.28
N LYS A 204 8.70 2.22 2.47
CA LYS A 204 8.46 3.13 3.59
C LYS A 204 7.90 4.46 3.10
N ASN A 205 6.92 4.98 3.84
CA ASN A 205 6.50 6.36 3.70
C ASN A 205 7.60 7.32 4.18
N LYS A 206 7.45 8.62 3.88
CA LYS A 206 8.39 9.67 4.31
C LYS A 206 8.57 9.76 5.83
N ASP A 207 7.56 9.33 6.60
CA ASP A 207 7.60 9.28 8.07
C ASP A 207 8.26 7.99 8.61
N GLY A 208 8.76 7.12 7.73
CA GLY A 208 9.36 5.83 8.07
C GLY A 208 8.36 4.71 8.31
N SER A 209 7.05 4.96 8.26
CA SER A 209 6.04 3.92 8.44
C SER A 209 5.96 2.99 7.21
N PRO A 210 5.62 1.69 7.38
CA PRO A 210 5.47 0.78 6.25
C PRO A 210 4.34 1.22 5.31
N ARG A 211 4.60 1.23 4.00
CA ARG A 211 3.71 1.77 2.97
C ARG A 211 2.68 0.76 2.47
N TYR A 212 1.48 1.26 2.24
CA TYR A 212 0.35 0.50 1.70
C TYR A 212 -0.33 1.30 0.59
N TYR A 213 -0.89 0.61 -0.41
CA TYR A 213 -1.83 1.23 -1.32
C TYR A 213 -3.12 1.61 -0.60
N THR A 214 -3.50 2.87 -0.69
CA THR A 214 -4.68 3.44 -0.01
C THR A 214 -5.82 3.76 -0.98
N TYR A 215 -5.55 3.84 -2.29
CA TYR A 215 -6.54 4.14 -3.33
C TYR A 215 -7.52 2.97 -3.54
N GLY A 216 -6.99 1.76 -3.46
CA GLY A 216 -7.73 0.53 -3.63
C GLY A 216 -6.82 -0.68 -3.45
N THR A 217 -7.32 -1.83 -3.83
CA THR A 217 -6.56 -3.08 -3.77
C THR A 217 -6.14 -3.50 -5.18
N PRO A 218 -4.86 -3.84 -5.43
CA PRO A 218 -4.41 -4.33 -6.73
C PRO A 218 -5.25 -5.52 -7.19
N PHE A 219 -5.75 -5.47 -8.43
CA PHE A 219 -6.54 -6.54 -9.06
C PHE A 219 -5.72 -7.34 -10.09
N PHE A 220 -4.40 -7.18 -10.05
CA PHE A 220 -3.37 -7.85 -10.82
C PHE A 220 -2.27 -8.30 -9.84
N ASN A 221 -1.44 -9.27 -10.25
CA ASN A 221 -0.20 -9.54 -9.52
C ASN A 221 0.87 -8.55 -9.99
N TYR A 222 1.65 -8.02 -9.06
CA TYR A 222 2.71 -7.06 -9.37
C TYR A 222 4.07 -7.62 -9.00
N GLY A 223 5.07 -7.25 -9.77
CA GLY A 223 6.45 -7.58 -9.48
C GLY A 223 7.37 -7.05 -10.56
N LEU A 224 8.49 -7.74 -10.78
CA LEU A 224 9.52 -7.31 -11.70
C LEU A 224 9.93 -8.39 -12.69
N ILE A 225 10.62 -7.96 -13.76
CA ILE A 225 11.43 -8.82 -14.61
C ILE A 225 12.87 -8.82 -14.08
N PRO A 226 13.43 -9.96 -13.67
CA PRO A 226 14.78 -10.01 -13.16
C PRO A 226 15.78 -9.72 -14.28
N GLN A 227 16.97 -9.27 -13.91
CA GLN A 227 18.05 -8.89 -14.82
C GLN A 227 17.66 -7.75 -15.78
N THR A 228 16.80 -6.82 -15.36
CA THR A 228 16.48 -5.60 -16.12
C THR A 228 16.78 -4.37 -15.27
N TRP A 229 16.98 -3.22 -15.90
CA TRP A 229 17.21 -1.95 -15.20
C TRP A 229 16.82 -0.74 -16.06
N GLU A 230 15.98 0.13 -15.51
CA GLU A 230 15.54 1.43 -16.03
C GLU A 230 16.57 2.51 -15.69
N ASP A 231 17.60 2.67 -16.53
CA ASP A 231 18.70 3.61 -16.28
C ASP A 231 18.23 5.09 -16.23
N PRO A 232 18.40 5.80 -15.10
CA PRO A 232 17.98 7.20 -14.95
C PRO A 232 18.80 8.19 -15.78
N SER A 233 19.97 7.78 -16.28
CA SER A 233 20.83 8.63 -17.11
C SER A 233 20.39 8.70 -18.57
N LEU A 234 19.55 7.76 -19.02
CA LEU A 234 19.03 7.71 -20.37
C LEU A 234 17.71 8.47 -20.47
N ILE A 235 17.81 9.71 -20.94
CA ILE A 235 16.68 10.61 -21.10
C ILE A 235 15.90 10.26 -22.37
N SER A 236 14.61 9.92 -22.21
CA SER A 236 13.66 9.69 -23.30
C SER A 236 13.48 10.95 -24.17
N PRO A 237 12.96 10.83 -25.40
CA PRO A 237 12.63 11.99 -26.23
C PRO A 237 11.71 13.02 -25.53
N GLN A 238 10.93 12.58 -24.55
CA GLN A 238 10.02 13.36 -23.73
C GLN A 238 10.72 14.08 -22.57
N GLY A 239 12.00 13.80 -22.33
CA GLY A 239 12.80 14.47 -21.30
C GLY A 239 12.86 13.75 -19.95
N ASN A 240 12.41 12.50 -19.86
CA ASN A 240 12.35 11.73 -18.61
C ASN A 240 13.44 10.65 -18.59
N GLY A 241 14.13 10.47 -17.45
CA GLY A 241 15.03 9.33 -17.24
C GLY A 241 14.27 8.11 -16.71
N GLY A 242 14.86 6.91 -16.72
CA GLY A 242 14.26 5.75 -16.02
C GLY A 242 14.16 5.96 -14.50
N ASP A 243 13.28 5.21 -13.84
CA ASP A 243 13.04 5.26 -12.38
C ASP A 243 14.13 4.60 -11.52
N ASN A 244 15.20 4.11 -12.16
CA ASN A 244 16.34 3.46 -11.52
C ASN A 244 16.00 2.12 -10.84
N ASP A 245 14.92 1.46 -11.28
CA ASP A 245 14.47 0.15 -10.78
C ASP A 245 14.53 -0.95 -11.85
N PRO A 246 14.37 -2.23 -11.47
CA PRO A 246 14.04 -3.30 -12.41
C PRO A 246 12.71 -3.01 -13.09
N LEU A 247 12.54 -3.50 -14.32
CA LEU A 247 11.33 -3.27 -15.11
C LEU A 247 10.11 -3.91 -14.44
N ASP A 248 9.06 -3.12 -14.26
CA ASP A 248 7.86 -3.52 -13.56
C ASP A 248 6.90 -4.35 -14.42
N VAL A 249 6.13 -5.21 -13.76
CA VAL A 249 5.19 -6.14 -14.38
C VAL A 249 3.85 -6.11 -13.68
N MET A 250 2.79 -6.01 -14.48
CA MET A 250 1.40 -6.27 -14.09
C MET A 250 0.93 -7.55 -14.78
N GLU A 251 0.82 -8.63 -14.01
CA GLU A 251 0.31 -9.92 -14.48
C GLU A 251 -1.21 -9.98 -14.31
N VAL A 252 -1.90 -10.19 -15.43
CA VAL A 252 -3.35 -10.02 -15.56
C VAL A 252 -4.13 -11.34 -15.47
N GLY A 253 -3.56 -12.35 -14.84
CA GLY A 253 -4.16 -13.66 -14.59
C GLY A 253 -5.42 -13.56 -13.73
N SER A 254 -6.07 -14.70 -13.51
CA SER A 254 -7.25 -14.81 -12.63
C SER A 254 -6.90 -15.16 -11.20
N ASP A 255 -5.72 -15.74 -10.97
CA ASP A 255 -5.31 -16.25 -9.66
C ASP A 255 -4.30 -15.32 -8.99
N ALA A 256 -4.34 -15.25 -7.66
CA ALA A 256 -3.31 -14.58 -6.88
C ALA A 256 -2.04 -15.46 -6.86
N LEU A 257 -0.93 -14.92 -7.34
CA LEU A 257 0.39 -15.55 -7.26
C LEU A 257 0.98 -15.36 -5.86
N LEU A 258 1.92 -16.23 -5.48
CA LEU A 258 2.60 -16.12 -4.19
C LEU A 258 3.78 -15.14 -4.28
N MET A 259 4.02 -14.39 -3.21
CA MET A 259 5.14 -13.48 -3.08
C MET A 259 6.46 -14.24 -3.14
N GLY A 260 7.41 -13.73 -3.94
CA GLY A 260 8.68 -14.37 -4.25
C GLY A 260 8.59 -15.55 -5.21
N SER A 261 7.40 -15.88 -5.75
CA SER A 261 7.29 -16.91 -6.79
C SER A 261 7.92 -16.44 -8.10
N ILE A 262 8.51 -17.39 -8.83
CA ILE A 262 9.10 -17.19 -10.15
C ILE A 262 8.15 -17.81 -11.19
N THR A 263 7.40 -16.96 -11.89
CA THR A 263 6.30 -17.39 -12.76
C THR A 263 6.62 -17.09 -14.22
N PRO A 264 6.71 -18.09 -15.10
CA PRO A 264 6.78 -17.89 -16.54
C PRO A 264 5.51 -17.20 -17.08
N CYS A 265 5.67 -16.01 -17.66
CA CYS A 265 4.58 -15.21 -18.19
C CYS A 265 4.82 -14.84 -19.66
N ARG A 266 3.75 -14.83 -20.45
CA ARG A 266 3.76 -14.30 -21.82
C ARG A 266 3.54 -12.79 -21.81
N VAL A 267 4.44 -12.05 -22.44
CA VAL A 267 4.32 -10.60 -22.65
C VAL A 267 3.18 -10.30 -23.63
N LEU A 268 2.36 -9.31 -23.32
CA LEU A 268 1.23 -8.86 -24.15
C LEU A 268 1.47 -7.44 -24.72
N GLY A 269 2.06 -6.55 -23.91
CA GLY A 269 2.32 -5.15 -24.24
C GLY A 269 2.92 -4.41 -23.05
N SER A 270 3.00 -3.08 -23.12
CA SER A 270 3.43 -2.22 -22.01
C SER A 270 2.64 -0.91 -21.95
N LEU A 271 2.54 -0.33 -20.74
CA LEU A 271 2.13 1.06 -20.53
C LEU A 271 3.31 1.83 -19.94
N GLU A 272 3.48 3.08 -20.36
CA GLU A 272 4.57 3.95 -19.87
C GLU A 272 3.97 5.00 -18.94
N LEU A 273 4.25 4.87 -17.65
CA LEU A 273 3.90 5.83 -16.62
C LEU A 273 4.96 6.94 -16.59
N ILE A 274 4.50 8.18 -16.56
CA ILE A 274 5.36 9.34 -16.28
C ILE A 274 5.11 9.76 -14.84
N ASP A 275 6.10 9.52 -13.98
CA ASP A 275 6.01 9.69 -12.55
C ASP A 275 7.06 10.70 -12.08
N GLU A 276 6.64 11.90 -11.71
CA GLU A 276 7.53 12.95 -11.17
C GLU A 276 8.79 13.26 -12.03
N GLY A 277 8.75 12.98 -13.35
CA GLY A 277 9.87 13.18 -14.29
C GLY A 277 10.66 11.91 -14.64
N GLU A 278 10.20 10.76 -14.14
CA GLU A 278 10.75 9.44 -14.41
C GLU A 278 9.82 8.67 -15.37
N THR A 279 10.44 7.92 -16.28
CA THR A 279 9.81 6.91 -17.12
C THR A 279 9.76 5.62 -16.33
N ASP A 280 8.56 5.07 -16.20
CA ASP A 280 8.27 3.88 -15.42
C ASP A 280 7.40 2.93 -16.27
N HIS A 281 8.03 1.98 -16.96
CA HIS A 281 7.32 1.03 -17.82
C HIS A 281 6.68 -0.08 -16.99
N LYS A 282 5.38 -0.28 -17.22
CA LYS A 282 4.62 -1.41 -16.71
C LYS A 282 4.38 -2.43 -17.81
N ILE A 283 5.14 -3.51 -17.82
CA ILE A 283 4.91 -4.64 -18.73
C ILE A 283 3.63 -5.36 -18.34
N ILE A 284 2.77 -5.60 -19.33
CA ILE A 284 1.54 -6.36 -19.15
C ILE A 284 1.79 -7.78 -19.65
N CYS A 285 1.54 -8.77 -18.79
CA CYS A 285 1.77 -10.16 -19.13
C CYS A 285 0.70 -11.08 -18.53
N ILE A 286 0.66 -12.34 -18.98
CA ILE A 286 -0.20 -13.36 -18.40
C ILE A 286 0.59 -14.63 -18.09
N SER A 287 0.37 -15.20 -16.91
CA SER A 287 0.98 -16.46 -16.49
C SER A 287 0.65 -17.59 -17.48
N LEU A 288 1.63 -18.42 -17.80
CA LEU A 288 1.42 -19.58 -18.67
C LEU A 288 0.54 -20.67 -18.04
N THR A 289 0.34 -20.65 -16.73
CA THR A 289 -0.54 -21.58 -16.01
C THR A 289 -1.96 -21.05 -15.86
N ASP A 290 -2.24 -19.81 -16.24
CA ASP A 290 -3.58 -19.24 -16.20
C ASP A 290 -4.52 -20.00 -17.16
N LYS A 291 -5.77 -20.20 -16.74
CA LYS A 291 -6.79 -20.91 -17.54
C LYS A 291 -7.07 -20.27 -18.90
N ASP A 292 -6.88 -18.96 -19.01
CA ASP A 292 -7.11 -18.17 -20.22
C ASP A 292 -5.80 -17.85 -20.96
N ALA A 293 -4.64 -18.37 -20.51
CA ALA A 293 -3.33 -18.13 -21.14
C ALA A 293 -3.29 -18.53 -22.62
N ASN A 294 -4.03 -19.56 -23.03
CA ASN A 294 -4.10 -19.98 -24.43
C ASN A 294 -5.12 -19.17 -25.27
N ARG A 295 -5.88 -18.27 -24.63
CA ARG A 295 -6.90 -17.43 -25.25
C ARG A 295 -6.50 -15.96 -25.29
N ILE A 296 -5.59 -15.56 -24.40
CA ILE A 296 -5.03 -14.21 -24.27
C ILE A 296 -3.59 -14.24 -24.79
N MET A 297 -3.40 -13.94 -26.07
CA MET A 297 -2.07 -13.88 -26.70
C MET A 297 -1.64 -12.46 -27.07
N THR A 298 -2.57 -11.51 -27.10
CA THR A 298 -2.36 -10.08 -27.36
C THR A 298 -3.20 -9.20 -26.42
N MET A 299 -2.99 -7.88 -26.47
CA MET A 299 -3.80 -6.91 -25.72
C MET A 299 -5.27 -6.87 -26.20
N GLU A 300 -5.52 -7.10 -27.50
CA GLU A 300 -6.87 -7.20 -28.05
C GLU A 300 -7.60 -8.44 -27.52
N ASP A 301 -6.88 -9.56 -27.36
CA ASP A 301 -7.45 -10.75 -26.72
C ASP A 301 -7.77 -10.50 -25.25
N LEU A 302 -6.92 -9.76 -24.53
CA LEU A 302 -7.18 -9.41 -23.13
C LEU A 302 -8.50 -8.66 -23.02
N GLU A 303 -8.72 -7.63 -23.83
CA GLU A 303 -9.97 -6.86 -23.81
C GLU A 303 -11.18 -7.70 -24.23
N ARG A 304 -11.01 -8.61 -25.20
CA ARG A 304 -12.09 -9.51 -25.65
C ARG A 304 -12.47 -10.55 -24.59
N ILE A 305 -11.51 -11.07 -23.83
CA ILE A 305 -11.74 -12.14 -22.83
C ILE A 305 -12.05 -11.56 -21.43
N LYS A 306 -11.45 -10.41 -21.09
CA LYS A 306 -11.65 -9.67 -19.84
C LYS A 306 -12.00 -8.20 -20.15
N PRO A 307 -13.22 -7.91 -20.62
CA PRO A 307 -13.63 -6.55 -20.99
C PRO A 307 -13.48 -5.54 -19.85
N GLY A 308 -12.94 -4.36 -20.16
CA GLY A 308 -12.67 -3.26 -19.24
C GLY A 308 -11.49 -3.50 -18.30
N HIS A 309 -10.67 -4.54 -18.53
CA HIS A 309 -9.48 -4.79 -17.70
C HIS A 309 -8.39 -3.75 -17.99
N LEU A 310 -8.22 -3.34 -19.25
CA LEU A 310 -7.29 -2.28 -19.62
C LEU A 310 -7.69 -0.94 -18.98
N ASP A 311 -8.97 -0.57 -19.05
CA ASP A 311 -9.48 0.66 -18.44
C ASP A 311 -9.17 0.72 -16.93
N LYS A 312 -9.31 -0.41 -16.23
CA LYS A 312 -8.95 -0.51 -14.81
C LYS A 312 -7.45 -0.36 -14.57
N LEU A 313 -6.60 -0.89 -15.44
CA LEU A 313 -5.14 -0.73 -15.33
C LEU A 313 -4.75 0.74 -15.50
N VAL A 314 -5.34 1.41 -16.50
CA VAL A 314 -5.13 2.84 -16.75
C VAL A 314 -5.63 3.70 -15.58
N ASP A 315 -6.83 3.44 -15.05
CA ASP A 315 -7.35 4.15 -13.86
C ASP A 315 -6.44 3.96 -12.65
N TRP A 316 -6.01 2.72 -12.40
CA TRP A 316 -5.10 2.41 -11.30
C TRP A 316 -3.79 3.20 -11.43
N LEU A 317 -3.10 3.10 -12.57
CA LEU A 317 -1.81 3.76 -12.78
C LEU A 317 -1.90 5.29 -12.66
N LYS A 318 -2.98 5.90 -13.13
CA LYS A 318 -3.19 7.35 -13.01
C LYS A 318 -3.49 7.80 -11.58
N ARG A 319 -4.18 6.98 -10.78
CA ARG A 319 -4.85 7.48 -9.57
C ARG A 319 -4.38 6.85 -8.27
N TYR A 320 -3.57 5.79 -8.29
CA TYR A 320 -3.22 5.06 -7.07
C TYR A 320 -2.51 5.88 -5.99
N LYS A 321 -1.84 6.99 -6.36
CA LYS A 321 -1.17 7.91 -5.44
C LYS A 321 -2.05 9.07 -4.94
N THR A 322 -3.25 9.26 -5.50
CA THR A 322 -4.12 10.41 -5.19
C THR A 322 -4.63 10.39 -3.75
N SER A 323 -4.88 9.21 -3.20
CA SER A 323 -5.25 9.00 -1.80
C SER A 323 -4.12 9.30 -0.82
N ASP A 324 -2.87 9.30 -1.28
CA ASP A 324 -1.69 9.72 -0.53
C ASP A 324 -1.45 11.24 -0.62
N GLY A 325 -2.38 11.99 -1.25
CA GLY A 325 -2.30 13.43 -1.41
C GLY A 325 -1.42 13.91 -2.57
N LYS A 326 -0.95 12.99 -3.43
CA LYS A 326 -0.25 13.33 -4.67
C LYS A 326 -1.24 13.66 -5.80
N GLY A 327 -0.75 14.28 -6.88
CA GLY A 327 -1.52 14.51 -8.09
C GLY A 327 -1.83 13.21 -8.84
N GLU A 328 -2.65 13.31 -9.90
CA GLU A 328 -2.81 12.21 -10.85
C GLU A 328 -1.53 12.05 -11.67
N ASN A 329 -1.10 10.81 -11.89
CA ASN A 329 0.03 10.50 -12.77
C ASN A 329 -0.40 10.65 -14.23
N ALA A 330 0.58 10.86 -15.11
CA ALA A 330 0.36 10.87 -16.55
C ALA A 330 0.84 9.55 -17.18
N LEU A 331 0.23 9.13 -18.28
CA LEU A 331 0.77 8.07 -19.14
C LEU A 331 1.29 8.73 -20.42
N ALA A 332 2.42 8.28 -20.95
CA ALA A 332 2.89 8.75 -22.25
C ALA A 332 1.92 8.35 -23.39
N GLN A 333 1.22 7.22 -23.19
CA GLN A 333 0.15 6.73 -24.04
C GLN A 333 -0.91 5.98 -23.23
N GLU A 334 -2.18 6.15 -23.58
CA GLU A 334 -3.28 5.40 -22.96
C GLU A 334 -3.55 4.06 -23.65
N THR A 335 -3.07 3.90 -24.89
CA THR A 335 -3.10 2.63 -25.60
C THR A 335 -1.80 1.87 -25.33
N PRO A 336 -1.86 0.63 -24.84
CA PRO A 336 -0.67 -0.18 -24.65
C PRO A 336 0.14 -0.34 -25.93
N THR A 337 1.46 -0.49 -25.77
CA THR A 337 2.33 -0.89 -26.87
C THR A 337 2.01 -2.29 -27.35
N THR A 338 2.45 -2.61 -28.57
CA THR A 338 2.41 -3.99 -29.07
C THR A 338 3.38 -4.88 -28.30
N ARG A 339 3.15 -6.19 -28.31
CA ARG A 339 4.07 -7.18 -27.73
C ARG A 339 5.51 -7.01 -28.22
N THR A 340 5.72 -6.74 -29.51
CA THR A 340 7.06 -6.55 -30.08
C THR A 340 7.78 -5.36 -29.45
N GLN A 341 7.10 -4.22 -29.34
CA GLN A 341 7.66 -3.02 -28.71
C GLN A 341 7.95 -3.25 -27.23
N ALA A 342 7.07 -3.97 -26.52
CA ALA A 342 7.32 -4.34 -25.12
C ALA A 342 8.57 -5.24 -24.98
N LEU A 343 8.79 -6.18 -25.92
CA LEU A 343 9.98 -7.02 -25.93
C LEU A 343 11.26 -6.24 -26.24
N GLU A 344 11.19 -5.22 -27.09
CA GLU A 344 12.31 -4.30 -27.33
C GLU A 344 12.70 -3.55 -26.05
N ILE A 345 11.72 -3.01 -25.30
CA ILE A 345 11.96 -2.36 -24.00
C ILE A 345 12.64 -3.33 -23.00
N ILE A 346 12.15 -4.57 -22.93
CA ILE A 346 12.72 -5.61 -22.05
C ILE A 346 14.17 -5.91 -22.43
N GLU A 347 14.46 -6.04 -23.73
CA GLU A 347 15.82 -6.33 -24.18
C GLU A 347 16.76 -5.13 -23.92
N GLU A 348 16.31 -3.90 -24.16
CA GLU A 348 17.10 -2.71 -23.86
C GLU A 348 17.44 -2.60 -22.37
N THR A 349 16.45 -2.76 -21.50
CA THR A 349 16.66 -2.72 -20.04
C THR A 349 17.50 -3.90 -19.54
N HIS A 350 17.44 -5.06 -20.19
CA HIS A 350 18.38 -6.15 -19.92
C HIS A 350 19.82 -5.80 -20.29
N GLN A 351 20.05 -5.16 -21.45
CA GLN A 351 21.39 -4.72 -21.83
C GLN A 351 21.92 -3.64 -20.89
N ARG A 352 21.06 -2.72 -20.40
CA ARG A 352 21.41 -1.73 -19.38
C ARG A 352 21.80 -2.39 -18.06
N TRP A 353 21.02 -3.37 -17.60
CA TRP A 353 21.39 -4.17 -16.42
C TRP A 353 22.73 -4.89 -16.59
N ARG A 354 23.01 -5.47 -17.77
CA ARG A 354 24.32 -6.08 -18.04
C ARG A 354 25.47 -5.08 -17.95
N GLN A 355 25.24 -3.83 -18.36
CA GLN A 355 26.24 -2.76 -18.26
C GLN A 355 26.43 -2.33 -16.80
N LEU A 356 25.34 -2.16 -16.04
CA LEU A 356 25.37 -1.90 -14.60
C LEU A 356 26.20 -2.95 -13.85
N CYS A 357 25.96 -4.23 -14.17
CA CYS A 357 26.63 -5.36 -13.54
C CYS A 357 28.13 -5.48 -13.91
N LYS A 358 28.52 -5.05 -15.11
CA LYS A 358 29.91 -5.07 -15.59
C LYS A 358 30.72 -3.81 -15.27
N SER A 359 30.08 -2.72 -14.83
CA SER A 359 30.80 -1.47 -14.64
C SER A 359 31.65 -1.55 -13.37
N ASP A 360 32.98 -1.58 -13.54
CA ASP A 360 33.94 -1.23 -12.47
C ASP A 360 33.86 0.26 -12.09
N SER A 361 33.14 1.05 -12.89
CA SER A 361 32.98 2.50 -12.79
C SER A 361 31.59 2.86 -12.29
N PHE A 362 31.56 3.72 -11.26
CA PHE A 362 30.37 4.32 -10.68
C PHE A 362 29.37 4.85 -11.72
N VAL A 363 28.13 4.35 -11.72
CA VAL A 363 27.00 4.96 -12.43
C VAL A 363 26.28 5.91 -11.47
N LYS A 364 26.14 7.18 -11.86
CA LYS A 364 25.56 8.21 -10.99
C LYS A 364 24.14 7.82 -10.55
N GLY A 365 23.88 7.83 -9.24
CA GLY A 365 22.58 7.46 -8.68
C GLY A 365 22.43 5.98 -8.32
N THR A 366 23.48 5.18 -8.51
CA THR A 366 23.53 3.75 -8.08
C THR A 366 24.37 3.54 -6.81
N ASP A 367 24.69 4.64 -6.10
CA ASP A 367 25.37 4.59 -4.81
C ASP A 367 24.60 3.67 -3.85
N GLY A 368 25.25 2.59 -3.40
CA GLY A 368 24.69 1.67 -2.41
C GLY A 368 23.94 0.46 -3.00
N PHE A 369 23.83 0.32 -4.32
CA PHE A 369 23.26 -0.89 -4.91
C PHE A 369 24.08 -2.13 -4.53
N SER A 370 23.41 -3.20 -4.12
CA SER A 370 24.04 -4.49 -3.84
C SER A 370 24.15 -5.30 -5.13
N LEU A 371 25.27 -5.11 -5.84
CA LEU A 371 25.61 -5.78 -7.10
C LEU A 371 26.51 -7.01 -6.90
N ASP A 372 26.57 -7.53 -5.67
CA ASP A 372 27.56 -8.54 -5.27
C ASP A 372 27.27 -9.96 -5.77
N SER A 373 26.09 -10.14 -6.37
CA SER A 373 25.61 -11.44 -6.86
C SER A 373 26.56 -12.03 -7.91
N PRO A 374 26.82 -13.36 -7.89
CA PRO A 374 27.68 -14.01 -8.88
C PRO A 374 27.25 -13.70 -10.32
N SER A 375 25.95 -13.73 -10.60
CA SER A 375 25.39 -13.48 -11.94
C SER A 375 25.55 -12.03 -12.41
N CYS A 376 25.76 -11.09 -11.48
CA CYS A 376 26.02 -9.69 -11.79
C CYS A 376 27.53 -9.45 -12.03
N ARG A 377 28.41 -10.14 -11.31
CA ARG A 377 29.87 -9.91 -11.43
C ARG A 377 30.55 -10.57 -12.63
N GLY A 378 29.91 -11.48 -13.35
CA GLY A 378 30.47 -12.08 -14.58
C GLY A 378 30.03 -13.50 -14.86
#